data_AF-A0A924AHD1-F1
#
_entry.id   AF-A0A924AHD1-F1
#
_cell.length_a   1.000
_cell.length_b   1.000
_cell.length_c   1.000
_cell.angle_alpha   90.00
_cell.angle_beta   90.00
_cell.angle_gamma   90.00
#
_symmetry.space_group_name_H-M   'P 1'
#
loop_
_entity.id
_entity.type
_entity.pdbx_description
1 polymer ?
#
loop_
_entity_poly.entity_id
_entity_poly.type
_entity_poly.pdbx_seq_one_letter_code
_entity_poly.pdbx_strand_id
1 'polypeptide(L)'
;ERMLTAEVYPDALITLNKWYDEGHIIFFFTSRTEAHREYTEIWLKKHLFKYHGIVFGKPRGGNYHWIDNHLVKATRYRGHFTDLVEKEVTIEVFDDGQHD
;
A
#
# COMPACT_ATOMS: atom_id res chain seq x y z
N GLU A 1 -10.92 7.47 17.43
CA GLU A 1 -10.89 6.46 18.52
C GLU A 1 -10.74 5.01 18.06
N ARG A 2 -11.65 4.42 17.25
CA ARG A 2 -11.58 2.98 16.84
C ARG A 2 -10.26 2.52 16.20
N MET A 3 -9.44 3.43 15.69
CA MET A 3 -8.16 3.10 15.06
C MET A 3 -7.07 2.77 16.05
N LEU A 4 -7.08 3.36 17.25
CA LEU A 4 -6.03 3.13 18.26
C LEU A 4 -6.09 1.71 18.86
N THR A 5 -7.23 1.05 18.73
CA THR A 5 -7.52 -0.26 19.29
C THR A 5 -7.60 -1.35 18.23
N ALA A 6 -7.31 -1.03 16.96
CA ALA A 6 -7.29 -2.03 15.90
C ALA A 6 -6.17 -3.05 16.16
N GLU A 7 -6.46 -4.32 15.96
CA GLU A 7 -5.47 -5.39 16.04
C GLU A 7 -4.48 -5.29 14.87
N VAL A 8 -3.23 -5.66 15.14
CA VAL A 8 -2.17 -5.70 14.13
C VAL A 8 -2.28 -7.00 13.37
N TYR A 9 -2.16 -6.92 12.05
CA TYR A 9 -1.84 -8.08 11.20
C TYR A 9 -0.35 -8.40 11.34
N PRO A 10 0.04 -9.49 12.04
CA PRO A 10 1.45 -9.75 12.36
C PRO A 10 2.30 -9.98 11.10
N ASP A 11 1.72 -10.62 10.09
CA ASP A 11 2.31 -10.85 8.77
C ASP A 11 2.58 -9.52 8.04
N ALA A 12 1.65 -8.56 8.09
CA ALA A 12 1.86 -7.22 7.53
C ALA A 12 3.06 -6.51 8.16
N LEU A 13 3.18 -6.57 9.49
CA LEU A 13 4.29 -5.93 10.21
C LEU A 13 5.63 -6.53 9.82
N ILE A 14 5.73 -7.86 9.77
CA ILE A 14 6.96 -8.57 9.41
C ILE A 14 7.36 -8.25 7.96
N THR A 15 6.43 -8.41 7.01
CA THR A 15 6.72 -8.21 5.58
C THR A 15 7.13 -6.77 5.28
N LEU A 16 6.40 -5.77 5.80
CA LEU A 16 6.71 -4.37 5.49
C LEU A 16 8.02 -3.90 6.13
N ASN A 17 8.32 -4.35 7.36
CA ASN A 17 9.59 -4.02 7.99
C ASN A 17 10.77 -4.69 7.30
N LYS A 18 10.62 -5.93 6.83
CA LYS A 18 11.62 -6.61 5.99
C LYS A 18 11.89 -5.80 4.71
N TRP A 19 10.86 -5.40 3.98
CA TRP A 19 11.02 -4.59 2.77
C TRP A 19 11.67 -3.24 3.05
N TYR A 20 11.31 -2.58 4.16
CA TYR A 20 11.98 -1.35 4.58
C TYR A 20 13.49 -1.58 4.78
N ASP A 21 13.87 -2.65 5.48
CA ASP A 21 15.26 -3.00 5.75
C ASP A 21 16.03 -3.44 4.49
N GLU A 22 15.33 -3.97 3.48
CA GLU A 22 15.86 -4.28 2.14
C GLU A 22 16.00 -3.05 1.22
N GLY A 23 15.62 -1.85 1.70
CA GLY A 23 15.76 -0.59 0.97
C GLY A 23 14.53 -0.17 0.16
N HIS A 24 13.38 -0.82 0.33
CA HIS A 24 12.14 -0.39 -0.32
C HIS A 24 11.59 0.90 0.29
N ILE A 25 11.06 1.78 -0.56
CA ILE A 25 10.39 3.00 -0.12
C ILE A 25 8.92 2.70 0.21
N ILE A 26 8.62 2.51 1.49
CA ILE A 26 7.28 2.18 1.98
C ILE A 26 6.42 3.43 2.22
N PHE A 27 5.32 3.58 1.48
CA PHE A 27 4.26 4.57 1.75
C PHE A 27 2.92 3.87 1.99
N PHE A 28 2.20 4.26 3.04
CA PHE A 28 0.82 3.83 3.22
C PHE A 28 -0.12 4.73 2.43
N PHE A 29 -1.00 4.13 1.62
CA PHE A 29 -2.01 4.89 0.88
C PHE A 29 -3.41 4.60 1.43
N THR A 30 -4.02 5.59 2.06
CA THR A 30 -5.23 5.41 2.86
C THR A 30 -6.35 6.36 2.46
N SER A 31 -7.56 5.84 2.49
CA SER A 31 -8.78 6.62 2.26
C SER A 31 -9.31 7.25 3.56
N ARG A 32 -8.50 7.24 4.62
CA ARG A 32 -8.69 8.10 5.79
C ARG A 32 -8.46 9.55 5.37
N THR A 33 -9.21 10.47 5.95
CA THR A 33 -8.98 11.90 5.77
C THR A 33 -7.87 12.40 6.69
N GLU A 34 -7.37 13.61 6.43
CA GLU A 34 -6.37 14.30 7.27
C GLU A 34 -6.77 14.40 8.75
N ALA A 35 -8.08 14.50 9.05
CA ALA A 35 -8.60 14.50 10.41
C ALA A 35 -8.23 13.24 11.23
N HIS A 36 -7.79 12.16 10.57
CA HIS A 36 -7.38 10.90 11.21
C HIS A 36 -5.86 10.70 11.24
N ARG A 37 -5.08 11.68 10.78
CA ARG A 37 -3.62 11.56 10.64
C ARG A 37 -2.96 11.20 11.97
N GLU A 38 -3.19 12.02 12.98
CA GLU A 38 -2.57 11.87 14.31
C GLU A 38 -2.81 10.46 14.88
N TYR A 39 -4.06 10.01 14.90
CA TYR A 39 -4.39 8.66 15.39
C TYR A 39 -3.76 7.54 14.56
N THR A 40 -3.62 7.74 13.24
CA THR A 40 -2.99 6.76 12.35
C THR A 40 -1.50 6.65 12.63
N GLU A 41 -0.82 7.79 12.75
CA GLU A 41 0.63 7.84 13.02
C GLU A 41 0.95 7.31 14.42
N ILE A 42 0.13 7.64 15.44
CA ILE A 42 0.29 7.08 16.79
C ILE A 42 0.17 5.55 16.76
N TRP A 43 -0.84 5.00 16.07
CA TRP A 43 -1.02 3.56 15.98
C TRP A 43 0.15 2.88 15.27
N LEU A 44 0.58 3.41 14.12
CA LEU A 44 1.71 2.85 13.36
C LEU A 44 3.01 2.86 14.17
N LYS A 45 3.28 3.97 14.88
CA LYS A 45 4.44 4.10 15.76
C LYS A 45 4.38 3.13 16.94
N LYS A 46 3.22 3.01 17.59
CA LYS A 46 2.99 2.08 18.70
C LYS A 46 3.28 0.63 18.29
N HIS A 47 2.93 0.27 17.06
CA HIS A 47 3.10 -1.08 16.52
C HIS A 47 4.36 -1.28 15.68
N LEU A 48 5.29 -0.31 15.71
CA LEU A 48 6.65 -0.43 15.16
C LEU A 48 6.69 -0.66 13.63
N PHE A 49 5.72 -0.12 12.89
CA PHE A 49 5.82 -0.09 11.44
C PHE A 49 6.92 0.87 10.98
N LYS A 50 7.82 0.41 10.11
CA LYS A 50 8.81 1.24 9.42
C LYS A 50 8.23 1.71 8.09
N TYR A 51 8.18 3.03 7.88
CA TYR A 51 7.62 3.64 6.67
C TYR A 51 8.21 5.02 6.42
N HIS A 52 8.10 5.50 5.18
CA HIS A 52 8.64 6.79 4.74
C HIS A 52 7.55 7.87 4.68
N GLY A 53 6.29 7.49 4.47
CA GLY A 53 5.17 8.44 4.51
C GLY A 53 3.80 7.81 4.41
N ILE A 54 2.78 8.65 4.50
CA ILE A 54 1.37 8.28 4.37
C ILE A 54 0.66 9.30 3.49
N VAL A 55 -0.01 8.81 2.45
CA VAL A 55 -0.89 9.61 1.60
C VAL A 55 -2.32 9.38 2.05
N PHE A 56 -2.95 10.45 2.56
CA PHE A 56 -4.35 10.46 3.01
C PHE A 56 -5.26 10.97 1.90
N GLY A 57 -6.58 10.81 2.08
CA GLY A 57 -7.57 11.31 1.14
C GLY A 57 -7.68 10.48 -0.14
N LYS A 58 -7.20 9.24 -0.14
CA LYS A 58 -7.37 8.33 -1.29
C LYS A 58 -8.85 8.24 -1.69
N PRO A 59 -9.19 8.43 -2.98
CA PRO A 59 -10.56 8.26 -3.47
C PRO A 59 -11.11 6.86 -3.13
N ARG A 60 -12.42 6.77 -2.81
CA ARG A 60 -13.12 5.49 -2.55
C ARG A 60 -14.14 5.19 -3.66
N GLY A 61 -14.16 3.94 -4.12
CA GLY A 61 -15.13 3.41 -5.09
C GLY A 61 -14.69 3.48 -6.56
N GLY A 62 -15.35 2.70 -7.42
CA GLY A 62 -15.22 2.75 -8.89
C GLY A 62 -14.04 1.98 -9.51
N ASN A 63 -13.85 2.20 -10.82
CA ASN A 63 -12.70 1.77 -11.63
C ASN A 63 -11.54 2.75 -11.39
N TYR A 64 -10.73 2.48 -10.37
CA TYR A 64 -9.61 3.34 -9.97
C TYR A 64 -8.32 2.95 -10.71
N HIS A 65 -7.76 3.88 -11.49
CA HIS A 65 -6.46 3.73 -12.14
C HIS A 65 -5.42 4.59 -11.42
N TRP A 66 -4.22 4.02 -11.19
CA TRP A 66 -3.04 4.79 -10.81
C TRP A 66 -2.22 5.00 -12.09
N ILE A 67 -2.23 6.23 -12.60
CA ILE A 67 -1.51 6.63 -13.80
C ILE A 67 -0.22 7.31 -13.37
N ASP A 68 0.91 6.83 -13.86
CA ASP A 68 2.25 7.35 -13.58
C ASP A 68 3.12 7.19 -14.84
N ASN A 69 4.09 8.08 -15.02
CA ASN A 69 5.05 8.02 -16.12
C ASN A 69 6.27 7.12 -15.80
N HIS A 70 6.40 6.67 -14.56
CA HIS A 70 7.33 5.64 -14.13
C HIS A 70 6.65 4.30 -13.90
N LEU A 71 7.45 3.23 -13.89
CA LEU A 71 6.96 1.88 -13.59
C LEU A 71 6.39 1.82 -12.17
N VAL A 72 5.07 1.61 -12.08
CA VAL A 72 4.38 1.33 -10.83
C VAL A 72 3.93 -0.12 -10.82
N LYS A 73 4.40 -0.90 -9.84
CA LYS A 73 3.94 -2.28 -9.62
C LYS A 73 2.77 -2.27 -8.63
N ALA A 74 1.60 -2.74 -9.08
CA ALA A 74 0.41 -2.82 -8.24
C ALA A 74 0.20 -4.24 -7.70
N THR A 75 0.33 -4.43 -6.38
CA THR A 75 0.02 -5.69 -5.70
C THR A 75 -1.31 -5.58 -4.97
N ARG A 76 -2.26 -6.48 -5.28
CA ARG A 76 -3.58 -6.51 -4.62
C ARG A 76 -3.58 -7.47 -3.44
N TYR A 77 -3.75 -6.94 -2.22
CA TYR A 77 -3.99 -7.75 -1.02
C TYR A 77 -5.33 -8.48 -1.10
N ARG A 78 -5.33 -9.78 -0.76
CA ARG A 78 -6.51 -10.66 -0.73
C ARG A 78 -6.73 -11.37 0.62
N GLY A 79 -6.07 -10.93 1.69
CA GLY A 79 -6.29 -11.44 3.05
C GLY A 79 -5.05 -12.01 3.76
N HIS A 80 -3.94 -12.20 3.06
CA HIS A 80 -2.68 -12.68 3.64
C HIS A 80 -1.48 -11.94 3.04
N PHE A 81 -0.50 -11.59 3.86
CA PHE A 81 0.80 -11.09 3.41
C PHE A 81 1.75 -12.28 3.24
N THR A 82 2.16 -12.55 2.01
CA THR A 82 3.11 -13.62 1.65
C THR A 82 4.27 -13.01 0.86
N ASP A 83 5.28 -13.83 0.56
CA ASP A 83 6.26 -13.47 -0.46
C ASP A 83 5.55 -13.24 -1.82
N LEU A 84 6.10 -12.31 -2.60
CA LEU A 84 5.58 -12.01 -3.94
C LEU A 84 5.86 -13.18 -4.87
N VAL A 85 4.87 -13.54 -5.68
CA VAL A 85 4.99 -14.56 -6.72
C VAL A 85 4.74 -13.94 -8.08
N GLU A 86 5.47 -14.40 -9.08
CA GLU A 86 5.26 -14.00 -10.47
C GLU A 86 4.06 -14.75 -11.05
N LYS A 87 3.22 -14.03 -11.80
CA LYS A 87 2.06 -14.59 -12.47
C LYS A 87 1.71 -13.77 -13.70
N GLU A 88 1.46 -14.43 -14.82
CA GLU A 88 0.88 -13.81 -16.02
C GLU A 88 -0.63 -13.59 -15.83
N VAL A 89 -1.09 -12.37 -16.10
CA VAL A 89 -2.50 -11.98 -16.04
C VAL A 89 -2.82 -11.02 -17.18
N THR A 90 -4.00 -11.13 -17.77
CA THR A 90 -4.50 -10.16 -18.75
C THR A 90 -4.88 -8.86 -18.03
N ILE A 91 -4.37 -7.74 -18.53
CA ILE A 91 -4.67 -6.39 -18.05
C ILE A 91 -4.98 -5.46 -19.23
N GLU A 92 -5.66 -4.35 -18.94
CA GLU A 92 -5.82 -3.25 -19.89
C GLU A 92 -4.64 -2.28 -19.73
N VAL A 93 -4.03 -1.91 -20.85
CA VAL A 93 -2.91 -0.95 -20.92
C VAL A 93 -3.21 0.12 -21.94
N PHE A 94 -2.47 1.24 -21.89
CA PHE A 94 -2.51 2.21 -22.98
C PHE A 94 -1.88 1.60 -24.23
N ASP A 95 -2.46 1.89 -25.38
CA ASP A 95 -1.84 1.62 -26.68
C ASP A 95 -0.65 2.57 -26.86
N ASP A 96 0.56 2.02 -26.94
CA ASP A 96 1.79 2.75 -27.15
C ASP A 96 2.22 2.79 -28.63
N GLY A 97 1.38 2.27 -29.53
CA GLY A 97 1.65 2.18 -30.96
C GLY A 97 2.75 1.17 -31.33
N GLN A 98 3.29 0.43 -30.35
CA GLN A 98 4.17 -0.69 -30.60
C GLN A 98 3.33 -1.96 -30.67
N HIS A 99 2.88 -2.26 -31.89
CA HIS A 99 2.25 -3.53 -32.19
C HIS A 99 3.34 -4.51 -32.63
N ASP A 100 3.44 -5.65 -31.92
CA ASP A 100 4.32 -6.76 -32.27
C ASP A 100 4.08 -7.29 -33.70
#